data_AF-A0A2E3NH35-F1
#
_entry.id   AF-A0A2E3NH35-F1
#
_cell.length_a   1.000
_cell.length_b   1.000
_cell.length_c   1.000
_cell.angle_alpha   90.00
_cell.angle_beta   90.00
_cell.angle_gamma   90.00
#
_symmetry.space_group_name_H-M   'P 1'
#
loop_
_entity.id
_entity.type
_entity.pdbx_description
1 polymer ?
#
loop_
_entity_poly.entity_id
_entity_poly.type
_entity_poly.pdbx_seq_one_letter_code
_entity_poly.pdbx_strand_id
1 'polypeptide(L)'
;MELSTRHRQFFRNDQFLHAFVINVIINGAIAWAILREHEVIPLWGESAMGPDLLATGVLLPVFMTLIVSRIITGQVAKGDLPPLDTTMITERGMHRRPVIVRAGLLALFATFCGSLPLVALLHLASAQPVSLGGFVTFKALWAGAMAALLSPPMAWWALATASENAPANAKA
;
A
#
# COMPACT_ATOMS: atom_id res chain seq x y z
N MET A 1 -11.27 25.86 2.92
CA MET A 1 -12.14 24.80 2.38
C MET A 1 -11.75 23.50 3.04
N GLU A 2 -12.69 22.78 3.65
CA GLU A 2 -12.41 21.60 4.46
C GLU A 2 -12.86 20.31 3.76
N LEU A 3 -12.12 19.23 3.98
CA LEU A 3 -12.55 17.88 3.62
C LEU A 3 -13.84 17.52 4.35
N SER A 4 -14.85 17.09 3.59
CA SER A 4 -16.10 16.56 4.14
C SER A 4 -15.86 15.43 5.14
N THR A 5 -16.80 15.23 6.06
CA THR A 5 -16.74 14.12 7.03
C THR A 5 -16.59 12.76 6.33
N ARG A 6 -17.20 12.60 5.15
CA ARG A 6 -17.10 11.39 4.34
C ARG A 6 -15.67 11.17 3.83
N HIS A 7 -14.99 12.22 3.35
CA HIS A 7 -13.58 12.12 2.93
C HIS A 7 -12.67 11.75 4.11
N ARG A 8 -12.85 12.38 5.28
CA ARG A 8 -12.04 12.08 6.47
C ARG A 8 -12.25 10.63 6.93
N GLN A 9 -13.49 10.15 6.94
CA GLN A 9 -13.80 8.75 7.25
C GLN A 9 -13.19 7.79 6.23
N PHE A 10 -13.26 8.11 4.94
CA PHE A 10 -12.66 7.30 3.87
C PHE A 10 -11.14 7.17 4.05
N PHE A 11 -10.42 8.26 4.27
CA PHE A 11 -8.96 8.18 4.46
C PHE A 11 -8.56 7.41 5.72
N ARG A 12 -9.28 7.60 6.83
CA ARG A 12 -8.97 6.93 8.09
C ARG A 12 -9.39 5.45 8.10
N ASN A 13 -10.60 5.15 7.67
CA ASN A 13 -11.15 3.82 7.81
C ASN A 13 -10.75 2.96 6.60
N ASP A 14 -10.95 3.44 5.38
CA ASP A 14 -10.75 2.62 4.19
C ASP A 14 -9.28 2.58 3.77
N GLN A 15 -8.61 3.72 3.81
CA GLN A 15 -7.23 3.81 3.32
C GLN A 15 -6.18 3.52 4.40
N PHE A 16 -6.47 3.77 5.67
CA PHE A 16 -5.53 3.43 6.73
C PHE A 16 -5.88 2.09 7.39
N LEU A 17 -7.04 1.98 8.04
CA LEU A 17 -7.39 0.79 8.82
C LEU A 17 -7.66 -0.46 7.96
N HIS A 18 -8.52 -0.38 6.94
CA HIS A 18 -8.83 -1.53 6.10
C HIS A 18 -7.60 -1.95 5.28
N ALA A 19 -6.83 -1.00 4.74
CA ALA A 19 -5.58 -1.31 4.05
C ALA A 19 -4.59 -2.06 4.95
N PHE A 20 -4.45 -1.65 6.22
CA PHE A 20 -3.64 -2.37 7.21
C PHE A 20 -4.13 -3.80 7.40
N VAL A 21 -5.40 -3.96 7.81
CA VAL A 21 -5.97 -5.27 8.20
C VAL A 21 -5.93 -6.25 7.04
N ILE A 22 -6.36 -5.83 5.85
CA ILE A 22 -6.36 -6.68 4.66
C ILE A 22 -4.93 -7.13 4.33
N ASN A 23 -3.95 -6.24 4.41
CA ASN A 23 -2.57 -6.61 4.10
C ASN A 23 -1.89 -7.47 5.16
N VAL A 24 -2.23 -7.31 6.45
CA VAL A 24 -1.82 -8.25 7.50
C VAL A 24 -2.33 -9.65 7.17
N ILE A 25 -3.63 -9.78 6.87
CA ILE A 25 -4.25 -11.07 6.61
C ILE A 25 -3.66 -11.71 5.35
N ILE A 26 -3.63 -10.98 4.23
CA ILE A 26 -3.18 -11.52 2.93
C ILE A 26 -1.69 -11.84 2.97
N ASN A 27 -0.82 -10.93 3.42
CA ASN A 27 0.62 -11.20 3.43
C ASN A 27 1.00 -12.25 4.48
N GLY A 28 0.30 -12.30 5.61
CA GLY A 28 0.48 -13.37 6.59
C GLY A 28 0.10 -14.74 6.01
N ALA A 29 -1.06 -14.83 5.35
CA ALA A 29 -1.50 -16.05 4.70
C ALA A 29 -0.55 -16.50 3.57
N ILE A 30 -0.08 -15.58 2.73
CA ILE A 30 0.88 -15.88 1.66
C ILE A 30 2.21 -16.35 2.25
N ALA A 31 2.74 -15.65 3.26
CA ALA A 31 4.00 -16.01 3.91
C ALA A 31 3.93 -17.39 4.56
N TRP A 32 2.86 -17.66 5.30
CA TRP A 32 2.62 -18.97 5.89
C TRP A 32 2.49 -20.05 4.81
N ALA A 33 1.70 -19.81 3.76
CA ALA A 33 1.50 -20.79 2.70
C ALA A 33 2.80 -21.16 1.97
N ILE A 34 3.69 -20.19 1.74
CA ILE A 34 4.98 -20.41 1.08
C ILE A 34 5.98 -21.09 2.03
N LEU A 35 6.00 -20.71 3.31
CA LEU A 35 7.07 -21.10 4.23
C LEU A 35 6.68 -22.19 5.24
N ARG A 36 5.44 -22.69 5.23
CA ARG A 36 4.92 -23.66 6.21
C ARG A 36 5.74 -24.95 6.35
N GLU A 37 6.53 -25.30 5.34
CA GLU A 37 7.39 -26.49 5.33
C GLU A 37 8.74 -26.24 6.01
N HIS A 38 9.05 -24.99 6.37
CA HIS A 38 10.27 -24.59 7.06
C HIS A 38 9.98 -24.26 8.52
N GLU A 39 10.65 -24.94 9.45
CA GLU A 39 10.54 -24.61 10.89
C GLU A 39 11.24 -23.28 11.23
N VAL A 40 12.31 -23.00 10.49
CA VAL A 40 13.27 -21.94 10.77
C VAL A 40 13.58 -21.20 9.47
N ILE A 41 13.47 -19.87 9.50
CA ILE A 41 13.64 -19.00 8.32
C ILE A 41 14.95 -18.21 8.46
N PRO A 42 15.93 -18.40 7.56
CA PRO A 42 17.17 -17.63 7.54
C PRO A 42 16.96 -16.24 6.90
N LEU A 43 17.89 -15.31 7.10
CA LEU A 43 17.83 -14.01 6.43
C LEU A 43 18.13 -14.11 4.93
N TRP A 44 19.01 -15.03 4.54
CA TRP A 44 19.45 -15.28 3.16
C TRP A 44 19.36 -16.76 2.81
N GLY A 45 19.13 -17.09 1.53
CA GLY A 45 18.90 -18.46 1.04
C GLY A 45 17.70 -18.55 0.09
N GLU A 46 17.32 -19.77 -0.31
CA GLU A 46 16.18 -20.00 -1.21
C GLU A 46 14.83 -19.64 -0.58
N SER A 47 14.61 -20.00 0.69
CA SER A 47 13.40 -19.67 1.47
C SER A 47 13.75 -18.71 2.60
N ALA A 48 14.01 -17.45 2.25
CA ALA A 48 14.64 -16.49 3.17
C ALA A 48 13.87 -15.18 3.35
N MET A 49 14.04 -14.57 4.53
CA MET A 49 13.34 -13.34 4.93
C MET A 49 13.73 -12.14 4.06
N GLY A 50 15.02 -12.00 3.73
CA GLY A 50 15.55 -10.84 3.00
C GLY A 50 14.94 -10.66 1.61
N PRO A 51 15.09 -11.65 0.70
CA PRO A 51 14.50 -11.59 -0.63
C PRO A 51 12.98 -11.38 -0.59
N ASP A 52 12.29 -11.99 0.36
CA ASP A 52 10.85 -11.90 0.51
C ASP A 52 10.39 -10.48 0.95
N LEU A 53 11.09 -9.85 1.90
CA LEU A 53 10.82 -8.46 2.30
C LEU A 53 11.10 -7.48 1.16
N LEU A 54 12.19 -7.68 0.41
CA LEU A 54 12.51 -6.85 -0.76
C LEU A 54 11.47 -7.00 -1.87
N ALA A 55 11.06 -8.23 -2.18
CA ALA A 55 10.01 -8.50 -3.14
C ALA A 55 8.69 -7.84 -2.71
N THR A 56 8.32 -7.96 -1.43
CA THR A 56 7.13 -7.30 -0.88
C THR A 56 7.22 -5.78 -1.04
N GLY A 57 8.38 -5.17 -0.75
CA GLY A 57 8.62 -3.72 -0.92
C GLY A 57 8.39 -3.20 -2.33
N VAL A 58 8.59 -4.04 -3.35
CA VAL A 58 8.33 -3.68 -4.76
C VAL A 58 6.90 -4.03 -5.17
N LEU A 59 6.47 -5.27 -4.92
CA LEU A 59 5.23 -5.80 -5.45
C LEU A 59 4.01 -5.18 -4.77
N LEU A 60 4.06 -5.02 -3.44
CA LEU A 60 2.93 -4.51 -2.66
C LEU A 60 2.49 -3.11 -3.14
N PRO A 61 3.38 -2.09 -3.23
CA PRO A 61 2.97 -0.77 -3.68
C PRO A 61 2.51 -0.75 -5.14
N VAL A 62 3.10 -1.59 -6.01
CA VAL A 62 2.68 -1.67 -7.42
C VAL A 62 1.24 -2.16 -7.52
N PHE A 63 0.96 -3.33 -6.95
CA PHE A 63 -0.38 -3.91 -7.03
C PHE A 63 -1.40 -3.07 -6.28
N MET A 64 -1.08 -2.57 -5.09
CA MET A 64 -1.97 -1.66 -4.35
C MET A 64 -2.30 -0.41 -5.15
N THR A 65 -1.32 0.25 -5.77
CA THR A 65 -1.59 1.48 -6.55
C THR A 65 -2.56 1.21 -7.68
N LEU A 66 -2.40 0.10 -8.41
CA LEU A 66 -3.29 -0.29 -9.51
C LEU A 66 -4.71 -0.60 -9.02
N ILE A 67 -4.82 -1.42 -7.97
CA ILE A 67 -6.10 -1.87 -7.41
C ILE A 67 -6.85 -0.69 -6.78
N VAL A 68 -6.21 0.04 -5.86
CA VAL A 68 -6.81 1.18 -5.15
C VAL A 68 -7.25 2.26 -6.14
N SER A 69 -6.42 2.57 -7.16
CA SER A 69 -6.80 3.52 -8.20
C SER A 69 -8.07 3.10 -8.91
N ARG A 70 -8.16 1.82 -9.32
CA ARG A 70 -9.33 1.30 -10.04
C ARG A 70 -10.59 1.28 -9.17
N ILE A 71 -10.46 0.91 -7.90
CA ILE A 71 -11.57 0.87 -6.94
C ILE A 71 -12.13 2.28 -6.73
N ILE A 72 -11.27 3.25 -6.42
CA ILE A 72 -11.69 4.63 -6.13
C ILE A 72 -12.34 5.28 -7.35
N THR A 73 -11.74 5.16 -8.54
CA THR A 73 -12.37 5.66 -9.76
C THR A 73 -13.75 5.02 -9.99
N GLY A 74 -13.91 3.74 -9.67
CA GLY A 74 -15.20 3.05 -9.72
C GLY A 74 -16.21 3.58 -8.69
N GLN A 75 -15.78 3.83 -7.45
CA GLN A 75 -16.64 4.36 -6.37
C GLN A 75 -17.12 5.77 -6.70
N VAL A 76 -16.26 6.64 -7.24
CA VAL A 76 -16.65 7.98 -7.68
C VAL A 76 -17.64 7.91 -8.84
N ALA A 77 -17.39 7.05 -9.84
CA ALA A 77 -18.30 6.87 -10.97
C ALA A 77 -19.68 6.34 -10.57
N LYS A 78 -19.76 5.57 -9.48
CA LYS A 78 -21.02 5.05 -8.91
C LYS A 78 -21.71 6.02 -7.95
N GLY A 79 -21.05 7.10 -7.53
CA GLY A 79 -21.54 8.02 -6.50
C GLY A 79 -21.34 7.55 -5.06
N ASP A 80 -20.65 6.43 -4.83
CA ASP A 80 -20.38 5.87 -3.48
C ASP A 80 -19.37 6.73 -2.69
N LEU A 81 -18.53 7.47 -3.41
CA LEU A 81 -17.52 8.39 -2.88
C LEU A 81 -17.67 9.74 -3.60
N PRO A 82 -17.96 10.85 -2.87
CA PRO A 82 -18.08 12.15 -3.50
C PRO A 82 -16.77 12.58 -4.18
N PRO A 83 -16.83 13.27 -5.33
CA PRO A 83 -15.64 13.86 -5.94
C PRO A 83 -15.10 15.02 -5.08
N LEU A 84 -13.81 15.30 -5.25
CA LEU A 84 -13.18 16.48 -4.68
C LEU A 84 -13.59 17.73 -5.45
N ASP A 85 -13.68 18.85 -4.73
CA ASP A 85 -13.78 20.17 -5.33
C ASP A 85 -12.51 20.44 -6.15
N THR A 86 -12.68 20.95 -7.37
CA THR A 86 -11.58 21.29 -8.28
C THR A 86 -10.58 22.27 -7.69
N THR A 87 -11.00 23.13 -6.75
CA THR A 87 -10.12 24.08 -6.05
C THR A 87 -9.13 23.39 -5.10
N MET A 88 -9.42 22.15 -4.67
CA MET A 88 -8.54 21.35 -3.81
C MET A 88 -7.50 20.56 -4.62
N ILE A 89 -7.65 20.50 -5.94
CA ILE A 89 -6.80 19.72 -6.84
C ILE A 89 -5.68 20.62 -7.35
N THR A 90 -4.44 20.29 -7.01
CA THR A 90 -3.27 21.04 -7.47
C THR A 90 -3.07 20.91 -8.97
N GLU A 91 -2.81 22.01 -9.70
CA GLU A 91 -2.63 21.97 -11.16
C GLU A 91 -1.46 21.09 -11.63
N ARG A 92 -0.44 20.90 -10.80
CA ARG A 92 0.78 20.12 -11.08
C ARG A 92 0.94 18.88 -10.18
N GLY A 93 -0.17 18.31 -9.72
CA GLY A 93 -0.16 17.15 -8.82
C GLY A 93 0.26 15.83 -9.49
N MET A 94 0.72 14.89 -8.68
CA MET A 94 1.13 13.55 -9.10
C MET A 94 -0.02 12.74 -9.71
N HIS A 95 -1.28 13.10 -9.44
CA HIS A 95 -2.48 12.47 -10.01
C HIS A 95 -2.58 12.60 -11.54
N ARG A 96 -1.86 13.56 -12.15
CA ARG A 96 -1.79 13.71 -13.62
C ARG A 96 -0.78 12.76 -14.28
N ARG A 97 0.07 12.10 -13.50
CA ARG A 97 1.01 11.11 -14.04
C ARG A 97 0.30 9.76 -14.25
N PRO A 98 0.71 8.96 -15.25
CA PRO A 98 0.16 7.63 -15.45
C PRO A 98 0.22 6.78 -14.17
N VAL A 99 -0.78 5.92 -13.96
CA VAL A 99 -0.84 5.05 -12.76
C VAL A 99 0.43 4.22 -12.57
N ILE A 100 1.05 3.78 -13.67
CA ILE A 100 2.30 3.02 -13.62
C ILE A 100 3.48 3.84 -13.09
N VAL A 101 3.53 5.15 -13.36
CA VAL A 101 4.59 6.04 -12.84
C VAL A 101 4.40 6.25 -11.34
N ARG A 102 3.15 6.43 -10.90
CA ARG A 102 2.79 6.53 -9.47
C ARG A 102 3.17 5.25 -8.72
N ALA A 103 2.82 4.10 -9.30
CA ALA A 103 3.14 2.78 -8.78
C ALA A 103 4.65 2.57 -8.66
N GLY A 104 5.41 2.90 -9.72
CA GLY A 104 6.86 2.81 -9.72
C GLY A 104 7.51 3.71 -8.66
N LEU A 105 7.04 4.95 -8.52
CA LEU A 105 7.56 5.86 -7.49
C LEU A 105 7.32 5.33 -6.07
N LEU A 106 6.12 4.83 -5.78
CA LEU A 106 5.80 4.29 -4.47
C LEU A 106 6.54 2.99 -4.18
N ALA A 107 6.79 2.15 -5.19
CA ALA A 107 7.61 0.96 -5.07
C ALA A 107 9.08 1.29 -4.81
N LEU A 108 9.65 2.27 -5.52
CA LEU A 108 10.99 2.77 -5.23
C LEU A 108 11.07 3.30 -3.80
N PHE A 109 10.12 4.14 -3.39
CA PHE A 109 10.08 4.67 -2.04
C PHE A 109 9.99 3.56 -0.98
N ALA A 110 9.05 2.62 -1.10
CA ALA A 110 8.88 1.53 -0.15
C ALA A 110 10.09 0.58 -0.11
N THR A 111 10.78 0.41 -1.24
CA THR A 111 11.99 -0.42 -1.32
C THR A 111 13.16 0.28 -0.66
N PHE A 112 13.48 1.52 -1.06
CA PHE A 112 14.66 2.25 -0.59
C PHE A 112 14.52 2.84 0.81
N CYS A 113 13.31 3.24 1.21
CA CYS A 113 13.06 3.82 2.53
C CYS A 113 12.45 2.83 3.52
N GLY A 114 11.95 1.68 3.06
CA GLY A 114 11.35 0.65 3.92
C GLY A 114 12.17 -0.65 3.91
N SER A 115 12.09 -1.40 2.82
CA SER A 115 12.56 -2.80 2.79
C SER A 115 14.08 -2.93 2.84
N LEU A 116 14.82 -2.11 2.10
CA LEU A 116 16.29 -2.12 2.11
C LEU A 116 16.86 -1.75 3.50
N PRO A 117 16.46 -0.63 4.14
CA PRO A 117 16.88 -0.32 5.50
C PRO A 117 16.52 -1.43 6.50
N LEU A 118 15.31 -1.99 6.38
CA LEU A 118 14.87 -3.06 7.28
C LEU A 118 15.74 -4.31 7.15
N VAL A 119 15.99 -4.78 5.92
CA VAL A 119 16.85 -5.94 5.69
C VAL A 119 18.29 -5.66 6.13
N ALA A 120 18.80 -4.45 5.89
CA ALA A 120 20.12 -4.05 6.37
C ALA A 120 20.19 -4.07 7.91
N LEU A 121 19.17 -3.55 8.60
CA LEU A 121 19.09 -3.59 10.06
C LEU A 121 19.03 -5.02 10.60
N LEU A 122 18.22 -5.90 10.00
CA LEU A 122 18.16 -7.32 10.37
C LEU A 122 19.50 -8.03 10.17
N HIS A 123 20.21 -7.68 9.09
CA HIS A 123 21.55 -8.21 8.82
C HIS A 123 22.56 -7.75 9.87
N LEU A 124 22.61 -6.45 10.16
CA LEU A 124 23.52 -5.86 11.15
C LEU A 124 23.23 -6.36 12.57
N ALA A 125 21.96 -6.59 12.90
CA ALA A 125 21.54 -7.13 14.19
C ALA A 125 21.76 -8.65 14.32
N SER A 126 22.21 -9.34 13.27
CA SER A 126 22.29 -10.80 13.21
C SER A 126 20.97 -11.47 13.64
N ALA A 127 19.84 -10.89 13.23
CA ALA A 127 18.49 -11.31 13.61
C ALA A 127 18.07 -12.58 12.87
N GLN A 128 18.87 -13.63 12.97
CA GLN A 128 18.65 -14.91 12.34
C GLN A 128 19.29 -16.07 13.14
N PRO A 129 18.71 -17.27 13.05
CA PRO A 129 17.48 -17.56 12.34
C PRO A 129 16.21 -17.32 13.18
N VAL A 130 15.05 -17.13 12.52
CA VAL A 130 13.77 -16.83 13.18
C VAL A 130 12.79 -17.98 12.98
N SER A 131 11.93 -18.26 13.97
CA SER A 131 10.87 -19.26 13.80
C SER A 131 9.86 -18.84 12.72
N LEU A 132 9.23 -19.81 12.06
CA LEU A 132 8.17 -19.56 11.08
C LEU A 132 7.10 -18.59 11.60
N GLY A 133 6.55 -18.87 12.79
CA GLY A 133 5.49 -18.04 13.38
C GLY A 133 5.96 -16.60 13.67
N GLY A 134 7.22 -16.46 14.12
CA GLY A 134 7.83 -15.15 14.34
C GLY A 134 7.96 -14.35 13.04
N PHE A 135 8.47 -14.98 11.98
CA PHE A 135 8.62 -14.33 10.68
C PHE A 135 7.28 -13.99 10.04
N VAL A 136 6.31 -14.91 10.02
CA VAL A 136 4.98 -14.68 9.44
C VAL A 136 4.29 -13.50 10.13
N THR A 137 4.32 -13.45 11.46
CA THR A 137 3.72 -12.34 12.24
C THR A 137 4.40 -11.01 11.92
N PHE A 138 5.74 -11.01 11.96
CA PHE A 138 6.53 -9.83 11.66
C PHE A 138 6.25 -9.30 10.25
N LYS A 139 6.32 -10.17 9.24
CA LYS A 139 6.08 -9.81 7.84
C LYS A 139 4.66 -9.30 7.63
N ALA A 140 3.67 -9.95 8.22
CA ALA A 140 2.27 -9.54 8.10
C ALA A 140 2.07 -8.12 8.64
N LEU A 141 2.58 -7.83 9.84
CA LEU A 141 2.50 -6.49 10.45
C LEU A 141 3.27 -5.44 9.64
N TRP A 142 4.45 -5.79 9.15
CA TRP A 142 5.25 -4.93 8.28
C TRP A 142 4.50 -4.56 6.99
N ALA A 143 3.94 -5.56 6.30
CA ALA A 143 3.16 -5.34 5.08
C ALA A 143 1.89 -4.51 5.35
N GLY A 144 1.21 -4.78 6.46
CA GLY A 144 0.09 -3.97 6.93
C GLY A 144 0.47 -2.50 7.15
N ALA A 145 1.58 -2.25 7.86
CA ALA A 145 2.07 -0.90 8.12
C ALA A 145 2.45 -0.17 6.84
N MET A 146 3.12 -0.85 5.90
CA MET A 146 3.42 -0.30 4.57
C MET A 146 2.15 0.04 3.79
N ALA A 147 1.17 -0.85 3.78
CA ALA A 147 -0.11 -0.59 3.14
C ALA A 147 -0.82 0.63 3.74
N ALA A 148 -0.90 0.72 5.07
CA ALA A 148 -1.54 1.83 5.77
C ALA A 148 -0.84 3.18 5.52
N LEU A 149 0.48 3.17 5.38
CA LEU A 149 1.28 4.36 5.08
C LEU A 149 1.10 4.82 3.63
N LEU A 150 1.08 3.88 2.69
CA LEU A 150 1.12 4.19 1.26
C LEU A 150 -0.26 4.32 0.61
N SER A 151 -1.31 3.73 1.18
CA SER A 151 -2.66 3.81 0.59
C SER A 151 -3.25 5.23 0.62
N PRO A 152 -3.07 6.08 1.66
CA PRO A 152 -3.57 7.44 1.65
C PRO A 152 -3.08 8.30 0.47
N PRO A 153 -1.78 8.39 0.14
CA PRO A 153 -1.35 9.13 -1.05
C PRO A 153 -1.84 8.48 -2.36
N MET A 154 -1.88 7.14 -2.46
CA MET A 154 -2.49 6.46 -3.62
C MET A 154 -3.94 6.90 -3.81
N ALA A 155 -4.70 6.92 -2.72
CA ALA A 155 -6.12 7.25 -2.72
C ALA A 155 -6.37 8.71 -3.04
N TRP A 156 -5.54 9.61 -2.49
CA TRP A 156 -5.59 11.03 -2.84
C TRP A 156 -5.40 11.23 -4.34
N TRP A 157 -4.37 10.60 -4.93
CA TRP A 157 -4.12 10.74 -6.36
C TRP A 157 -5.22 10.12 -7.21
N ALA A 158 -5.74 8.96 -6.82
CA ALA A 158 -6.83 8.31 -7.54
C ALA A 158 -8.12 9.14 -7.50
N LEU A 159 -8.44 9.69 -6.33
CA LEU A 159 -9.62 10.52 -6.12
C LEU A 159 -9.51 11.83 -6.90
N ALA A 160 -8.34 12.49 -6.90
CA ALA A 160 -8.08 13.68 -7.70
C ALA A 160 -8.24 13.39 -9.21
N THR A 161 -7.65 12.30 -9.71
CA THR A 161 -7.83 11.88 -11.11
C THR A 161 -9.32 11.62 -11.44
N ALA A 162 -10.04 10.92 -10.55
CA ALA A 162 -11.45 10.60 -10.78
C ALA A 162 -12.34 11.86 -10.75
N SER A 163 -12.04 12.82 -9.90
CA SER A 163 -12.80 14.07 -9.73
C SER A 163 -12.64 15.01 -10.92
N GLU A 164 -11.44 15.08 -11.51
CA GLU A 164 -11.22 15.83 -12.76
C GLU A 164 -12.05 15.23 -13.92
N ASN A 165 -12.26 13.92 -13.94
CA ASN A 165 -13.00 13.20 -14.97
C ASN A 165 -14.51 13.03 -14.68
N ALA A 166 -14.98 13.48 -13.52
CA ALA A 166 -16.38 13.32 -13.13
C ALA A 166 -17.30 14.25 -13.97
N PRO A 167 -18.42 13.74 -14.50
CA PRO A 167 -19.37 14.56 -15.25
C PRO A 167 -19.93 15.70 -14.39
N ALA A 168 -20.23 16.84 -15.00
CA ALA A 168 -20.66 18.08 -14.31
C ALA A 168 -21.83 17.88 -13.33
N ASN A 169 -22.69 16.89 -13.60
CA ASN A 169 -23.90 16.57 -12.85
C ASN A 169 -23.60 15.87 -11.51
N ALA A 170 -22.37 15.37 -11.29
CA ALA A 170 -21.92 14.73 -10.06
C ALA A 170 -21.19 15.69 -9.11
N LYS A 171 -21.10 16.98 -9.46
CA LYS A 171 -20.41 18.04 -8.71
C LYS A 171 -21.36 18.89 -7.85
N ALA A 172 -22.64 18.51 -7.78
CA ALA A 172 -23.70 19.22 -7.06
C ALA A 172 -23.98 18.58 -5.68
#